data_AF-A0A966IVJ6-F1
#
_entry.id   AF-A0A966IVJ6-F1
#
_cell.length_a   1.000
_cell.length_b   1.000
_cell.length_c   1.000
_cell.angle_alpha   90.00
_cell.angle_beta   90.00
_cell.angle_gamma   90.00
#
_symmetry.space_group_name_H-M   'P 1'
#
loop_
_entity.id
_entity.type
_entity.pdbx_description
1 polymer ?
#
loop_
_entity_poly.entity_id
_entity_poly.type
_entity_poly.pdbx_seq_one_letter_code
_entity_poly.pdbx_strand_id
1 'polypeptide(L)'
;SSVSNVVSGGIFTIPLMKRTGYSGVKAGAIEAASSVNGQIMPPVMGAAAFLMVEYVGIPYSEIIRHAALPAVISYVALFYIVHLEALKYDLRPLTRERQPDWRERLIGWGLGLSGTTVVVAAVYYLILGVQALTGDLASWALALTTLVVYGVLMAYSARYPDIPVDDPQAPQVHLPLPWPTVRAGLHFFIPIVVLLWSLMVEELSPGLSAFWATVCTMAMVLLQPFMLSVFRPADHRPSRVAALRQGVADLWRGLVLGARNMIGIGVACASAGLIVGVITLTGMGLMMTDFVEMVSAGNVLVMLVLTAFICLIIGAGVPTTANYILVATLMAPVIVELGARSGLVIPLIGVHLFVFYFGIMADVTPPVGLASYAAAAISGDDPNATGWQATWYSLRTTILPFVFIFNPQLLLIGLQGWVDVVLVCAGSVIASLLFAAATMNWFRQRCRPLEVVALLLCTFLFFRPDWVVDRFYPKYVSAPASTLYAVADRLQADDWLVVGIAGEDLDGDPIVKTVALPLGEGSSGRERLRSGGVTFSQLGDEIEVANVKFGSRARKLGVEQGYKLVELKLPNPDRPSSHWVFLPAAWLAWLVWWRQGRRPA
;
A
#
# COMPACT_ATOMS: atom_id res chain seq x y z
N SER A 1 -1.60 11.98 3.13
CA SER A 1 -0.35 12.76 3.09
C SER A 1 0.46 12.41 4.32
N SER A 2 1.70 11.99 4.15
CA SER A 2 2.66 11.73 5.23
C SER A 2 2.90 12.96 6.11
N VAL A 3 3.05 14.15 5.52
CA VAL A 3 3.26 15.41 6.24
C VAL A 3 2.09 15.70 7.19
N SER A 4 0.86 15.53 6.73
CA SER A 4 -0.32 15.70 7.58
C SER A 4 -0.32 14.69 8.74
N ASN A 5 0.08 13.45 8.49
CA ASN A 5 0.17 12.43 9.54
C ASN A 5 1.21 12.83 10.60
N VAL A 6 2.39 13.31 10.18
CA VAL A 6 3.43 13.81 11.09
C VAL A 6 2.93 15.00 11.89
N VAL A 7 2.25 15.97 11.27
CA VAL A 7 1.77 17.18 11.97
C VAL A 7 0.66 16.86 12.96
N SER A 8 -0.22 15.90 12.66
CA SER A 8 -1.34 15.54 13.55
C SER A 8 -0.96 14.54 14.64
N GLY A 9 -0.19 13.50 14.30
CA GLY A 9 0.25 12.45 15.22
C GLY A 9 1.54 12.78 15.94
N GLY A 10 2.52 13.35 15.22
CA GLY A 10 3.86 13.65 15.70
C GLY A 10 3.92 14.60 16.88
N ILE A 11 2.96 15.52 17.01
CA ILE A 11 2.84 16.42 18.17
C ILE A 11 2.65 15.67 19.50
N PHE A 12 2.14 14.42 19.45
CA PHE A 12 2.01 13.56 20.63
C PHE A 12 3.10 12.48 20.67
N THR A 13 3.35 11.81 19.54
CA THR A 13 4.25 10.65 19.50
C THR A 13 5.73 11.02 19.64
N ILE A 14 6.17 12.13 19.04
CA ILE A 14 7.58 12.56 19.09
C ILE A 14 7.98 12.95 20.53
N PRO A 15 7.24 13.82 21.25
CA PRO A 15 7.56 14.12 22.65
C PRO A 15 7.51 12.87 23.53
N LEU A 16 6.54 11.99 23.32
CA LEU A 16 6.43 10.73 24.07
C LEU A 16 7.68 9.86 23.87
N MET A 17 8.11 9.64 22.62
CA MET A 17 9.33 8.89 22.33
C MET A 17 10.57 9.53 22.96
N LYS A 18 10.70 10.86 22.88
CA LYS A 18 11.82 11.58 23.53
C LYS A 18 11.84 11.36 25.04
N ARG A 19 10.68 11.43 25.70
CA ARG A 19 10.55 11.18 27.15
C ARG A 19 10.88 9.73 27.53
N THR A 20 10.66 8.77 26.64
CA THR A 20 11.10 7.37 26.85
C THR A 20 12.61 7.14 26.65
N GLY A 21 13.35 8.13 26.13
CA GLY A 21 14.80 8.09 25.96
C GLY A 21 15.30 8.04 24.51
N TYR A 22 14.42 8.15 23.51
CA TYR A 22 14.86 8.33 22.12
C TYR A 22 15.44 9.74 21.89
N SER A 23 16.46 9.86 21.03
CA SER A 23 16.87 11.18 20.52
C SER A 23 15.76 11.79 19.65
N GLY A 24 15.69 13.12 19.55
CA GLY A 24 14.66 13.77 18.73
C GLY A 24 14.81 13.46 17.23
N VAL A 25 16.04 13.27 16.73
CA VAL A 25 16.33 12.75 15.39
C VAL A 25 15.67 11.39 15.16
N LYS A 26 15.83 10.44 16.10
CA LYS A 26 15.24 9.09 15.97
C LYS A 26 13.72 9.11 16.14
N ALA A 27 13.22 9.87 17.12
CA ALA A 27 11.79 10.03 17.32
C ALA A 27 11.12 10.64 16.08
N GLY A 28 11.69 11.70 15.51
CA GLY A 28 11.20 12.32 14.28
C GLY A 28 11.30 11.37 13.08
N ALA A 29 12.39 10.62 12.96
CA ALA A 29 12.57 9.65 11.89
C ALA A 29 11.59 8.47 11.95
N ILE A 30 11.30 7.96 13.16
CA ILE A 30 10.30 6.91 13.38
C ILE A 30 8.91 7.42 12.99
N GLU A 31 8.56 8.63 13.41
CA GLU A 31 7.27 9.26 13.08
C GLU A 31 7.12 9.56 11.58
N ALA A 32 8.18 10.04 10.94
CA ALA A 32 8.16 10.28 9.49
C ALA A 32 8.02 8.96 8.71
N ALA A 33 8.76 7.92 9.12
CA ALA A 33 8.68 6.60 8.50
C ALA A 33 7.33 5.89 8.73
N SER A 34 6.73 6.01 9.92
CA SER A 34 5.38 5.48 10.19
C SER A 34 4.32 6.25 9.38
N SER A 35 4.49 7.56 9.24
CA SER A 35 3.59 8.43 8.50
C SER A 35 3.57 8.13 7.00
N VAL A 36 4.74 7.84 6.40
CA VAL A 36 4.84 7.36 5.00
C VAL A 36 4.18 5.99 4.86
N ASN A 37 4.46 5.07 5.78
CA ASN A 37 3.83 3.75 5.79
C ASN A 37 2.29 3.82 5.83
N GLY A 38 1.73 4.81 6.53
CA GLY A 38 0.28 5.04 6.58
C GLY A 38 -0.36 5.34 5.24
N GLN A 39 0.41 5.79 4.25
CA GLN A 39 -0.08 6.02 2.89
C GLN A 39 -0.22 4.72 2.08
N ILE A 40 0.49 3.67 2.48
CA ILE A 40 0.47 2.36 1.81
C ILE A 40 -0.63 1.47 2.40
N MET A 41 -0.98 1.65 3.68
CA MET A 41 -1.86 0.75 4.43
C MET A 41 -3.32 0.77 3.92
N PRO A 42 -3.87 -0.38 3.51
CA PRO A 42 -5.30 -0.54 3.31
C PRO A 42 -6.12 -0.36 4.60
N PRO A 43 -7.40 0.04 4.51
CA PRO A 43 -8.21 0.22 3.31
C PRO A 43 -8.31 1.67 2.81
N VAL A 44 -7.53 2.60 3.37
CA VAL A 44 -7.63 4.03 3.02
C VAL A 44 -6.62 4.40 1.93
N MET A 45 -5.39 3.87 1.98
CA MET A 45 -4.31 3.98 0.98
C MET A 45 -4.05 5.36 0.32
N GLY A 46 -4.56 6.45 0.90
CA GLY A 46 -4.51 7.79 0.32
C GLY A 46 -5.28 7.93 -1.02
N ALA A 47 -5.39 9.16 -1.51
CA ALA A 47 -6.08 9.46 -2.77
C ALA A 47 -5.39 8.87 -4.03
N ALA A 48 -4.11 8.48 -3.93
CA ALA A 48 -3.38 7.85 -5.03
C ALA A 48 -3.98 6.48 -5.40
N ALA A 49 -4.49 5.72 -4.43
CA ALA A 49 -5.12 4.43 -4.69
C ALA A 49 -6.41 4.57 -5.52
N PHE A 50 -7.10 5.71 -5.44
CA PHE A 50 -8.24 6.02 -6.31
C PHE A 50 -7.82 6.22 -7.77
N LEU A 51 -6.70 6.91 -7.99
CA LEU A 51 -6.12 7.09 -9.32
C LEU A 51 -5.55 5.77 -9.88
N MET A 52 -5.07 4.87 -9.02
CA MET A 52 -4.67 3.52 -9.43
C MET A 52 -5.85 2.72 -10.02
N VAL A 53 -7.06 2.85 -9.48
CA VAL A 53 -8.27 2.20 -10.04
C VAL A 53 -8.45 2.61 -11.50
N GLU A 54 -8.34 3.90 -11.79
CA GLU A 54 -8.51 4.45 -13.13
C GLU A 54 -7.37 4.02 -14.09
N TYR A 55 -6.12 4.15 -13.66
CA TYR A 55 -4.97 3.80 -14.50
C TYR A 55 -4.81 2.30 -14.75
N VAL A 56 -4.99 1.46 -13.72
CA VAL A 56 -4.85 0.01 -13.88
C VAL A 56 -6.13 -0.59 -14.48
N GLY A 57 -7.31 -0.06 -14.15
CA GLY A 57 -8.59 -0.60 -14.57
C GLY A 57 -8.96 -1.88 -13.81
N ILE A 58 -8.68 -1.91 -12.51
CA ILE A 58 -9.09 -2.97 -11.58
C ILE A 58 -9.90 -2.36 -10.42
N PRO A 59 -10.88 -3.06 -9.85
CA PRO A 59 -11.62 -2.58 -8.68
C PRO A 59 -10.71 -2.19 -7.50
N TYR A 60 -11.16 -1.26 -6.67
CA TYR A 60 -10.40 -0.82 -5.48
C TYR A 60 -10.12 -1.97 -4.50
N SER A 61 -11.06 -2.91 -4.39
CA SER A 61 -10.93 -4.13 -3.58
C SER A 61 -9.73 -4.99 -4.00
N GLU A 62 -9.45 -5.10 -5.30
CA GLU A 62 -8.27 -5.80 -5.82
C GLU A 62 -6.98 -5.05 -5.49
N ILE A 63 -6.97 -3.72 -5.59
CA ILE A 63 -5.80 -2.89 -5.21
C ILE A 63 -5.48 -3.10 -3.74
N ILE A 64 -6.48 -3.05 -2.86
CA ILE A 64 -6.33 -3.33 -1.43
C ILE A 64 -5.73 -4.72 -1.23
N ARG A 65 -6.28 -5.74 -1.90
CA ARG A 65 -5.81 -7.12 -1.79
C ARG A 65 -4.33 -7.24 -2.14
N HIS A 66 -3.92 -6.64 -3.26
CA HIS A 66 -2.53 -6.69 -3.73
C HIS A 66 -1.57 -5.88 -2.83
N ALA A 67 -2.03 -4.79 -2.22
CA ALA A 67 -1.21 -3.94 -1.35
C ALA A 67 -1.17 -4.39 0.12
N ALA A 68 -2.10 -5.23 0.57
CA ALA A 68 -2.25 -5.61 1.97
C ALA A 68 -1.00 -6.27 2.56
N LEU A 69 -0.48 -7.32 1.93
CA LEU A 69 0.69 -8.04 2.45
C LEU A 69 1.95 -7.14 2.49
N PRO A 70 2.33 -6.43 1.41
CA PRO A 70 3.45 -5.49 1.44
C PRO A 70 3.30 -4.40 2.51
N ALA A 71 2.10 -3.86 2.71
CA ALA A 71 1.83 -2.86 3.74
C ALA A 71 2.05 -3.40 5.16
N VAL A 72 1.51 -4.60 5.45
CA VAL A 72 1.67 -5.27 6.74
C VAL A 72 3.15 -5.55 7.01
N ILE A 73 3.88 -6.07 6.03
CA ILE A 73 5.32 -6.34 6.14
C ILE A 73 6.07 -5.05 6.50
N SER A 74 5.78 -3.95 5.78
CA SER A 74 6.41 -2.64 6.02
C SER A 74 6.20 -2.12 7.44
N TYR A 75 5.00 -2.32 8.02
CA TYR A 75 4.67 -1.93 9.38
C TYR A 75 5.30 -2.84 10.44
N VAL A 76 5.22 -4.16 10.26
CA VAL A 76 5.84 -5.12 11.18
C VAL A 76 7.35 -4.91 11.24
N ALA A 77 7.99 -4.66 10.10
CA ALA A 77 9.40 -4.34 10.03
C ALA A 77 9.74 -3.02 10.73
N LEU A 78 8.91 -1.97 10.59
CA LEU A 78 9.13 -0.71 11.33
C LEU A 78 9.02 -0.93 12.84
N PHE A 79 7.96 -1.62 13.27
CA PHE A 79 7.75 -1.95 14.67
C PHE A 79 8.95 -2.72 15.24
N TYR A 80 9.49 -3.67 14.49
CA TYR A 80 10.67 -4.40 14.87
C TYR A 80 11.93 -3.51 14.93
N ILE A 81 12.13 -2.59 14.00
CA ILE A 81 13.24 -1.61 14.07
C ILE A 81 13.14 -0.76 15.34
N VAL A 82 11.95 -0.26 15.67
CA VAL A 82 11.72 0.51 16.92
C VAL A 82 12.05 -0.36 18.13
N HIS A 83 11.64 -1.63 18.13
CA HIS A 83 12.01 -2.58 19.18
C HIS A 83 13.53 -2.80 19.27
N LEU A 84 14.21 -2.98 18.15
CA LEU A 84 15.66 -3.14 18.10
C LEU A 84 16.40 -1.89 18.60
N GLU A 85 15.91 -0.69 18.30
CA GLU A 85 16.45 0.56 18.85
C GLU A 85 16.26 0.62 20.37
N ALA A 86 15.08 0.29 20.88
CA ALA A 86 14.83 0.23 22.31
C ALA A 86 15.82 -0.71 23.03
N LEU A 87 16.09 -1.88 22.44
CA LEU A 87 17.06 -2.83 22.98
C LEU A 87 18.50 -2.31 22.96
N LYS A 88 18.90 -1.61 21.89
CA LYS A 88 20.25 -1.03 21.77
C LYS A 88 20.53 0.05 22.82
N TYR A 89 19.51 0.81 23.19
CA TYR A 89 19.59 1.89 24.16
C TYR A 89 19.21 1.46 25.58
N ASP A 90 18.91 0.18 25.81
CA ASP A 90 18.41 -0.34 27.09
C ASP A 90 17.24 0.50 27.65
N LEU A 91 16.32 0.91 26.77
CA LEU A 91 15.20 1.77 27.15
C LEU A 91 14.25 0.99 28.05
N ARG A 92 14.01 1.51 29.26
CA ARG A 92 13.06 0.93 30.19
C ARG A 92 11.64 1.35 29.82
N PRO A 93 10.65 0.44 29.90
CA PRO A 93 9.26 0.80 29.68
C PRO A 93 8.84 1.86 30.69
N LEU A 94 8.11 2.87 30.24
CA LEU A 94 7.37 3.77 31.14
C LEU A 94 6.55 2.91 32.10
N THR A 95 6.55 3.25 33.39
CA THR A 95 5.87 2.50 34.45
C THR A 95 4.41 2.25 34.07
N ARG A 96 4.13 1.06 33.55
CA ARG A 96 2.77 0.55 33.37
C ARG A 96 2.30 0.05 34.73
N GLU A 97 1.15 0.55 35.18
CA GLU A 97 0.51 0.12 36.44
C GLU A 97 0.25 -1.39 36.49
N ARG A 98 0.15 -2.06 35.33
CA ARG A 98 0.04 -3.53 35.22
C ARG A 98 0.70 -4.02 33.94
N GLN A 99 1.54 -5.06 34.06
CA GLN A 99 2.02 -5.82 32.91
C GLN A 99 1.16 -7.08 32.74
N PRO A 100 0.29 -7.15 31.71
CA PRO A 100 -0.53 -8.35 31.50
C PRO A 100 0.35 -9.53 31.10
N ASP A 101 0.01 -10.72 31.61
CA ASP A 101 0.67 -11.99 31.29
C ASP A 101 0.53 -12.33 29.80
N TRP A 102 1.41 -13.17 29.23
CA TRP A 102 1.38 -13.51 27.80
C TRP A 102 0.05 -14.16 27.39
N ARG A 103 -0.58 -14.92 28.31
CA ARG A 103 -1.92 -15.48 28.13
C ARG A 103 -2.99 -14.39 28.08
N GLU A 104 -2.95 -13.45 29.02
CA GLU A 104 -3.87 -12.30 29.04
C GLU A 104 -3.72 -11.45 27.78
N ARG A 105 -2.48 -11.28 27.27
CA ARG A 105 -2.22 -10.60 26.00
C ARG A 105 -2.79 -11.37 24.82
N LEU A 106 -2.55 -12.66 24.71
CA LEU A 106 -3.09 -13.48 23.61
C LEU A 106 -4.62 -13.52 23.63
N ILE A 107 -5.23 -13.68 24.80
CA ILE A 107 -6.69 -13.64 24.95
C ILE A 107 -7.21 -12.24 24.62
N GLY A 108 -6.55 -11.18 25.08
CA GLY A 108 -6.91 -9.80 24.77
C GLY A 108 -6.80 -9.47 23.27
N TRP A 109 -5.73 -9.91 22.62
CA TRP A 109 -5.55 -9.78 21.17
C TRP A 109 -6.56 -10.63 20.40
N GLY A 110 -6.77 -11.87 20.81
CA GLY A 110 -7.74 -12.79 20.21
C GLY A 110 -9.16 -12.24 20.29
N LEU A 111 -9.60 -11.80 21.47
CA LEU A 111 -10.90 -11.16 21.70
C LEU A 111 -11.01 -9.81 20.99
N GLY A 112 -9.93 -9.04 20.90
CA GLY A 112 -9.90 -7.77 20.19
C GLY A 112 -10.05 -7.94 18.68
N LEU A 113 -9.29 -8.87 18.08
CA LEU A 113 -9.39 -9.23 16.68
C LEU A 113 -10.75 -9.84 16.37
N SER A 114 -11.17 -10.87 17.12
CA SER A 114 -12.47 -11.51 16.91
C SER A 114 -13.62 -10.54 17.14
N GLY A 115 -13.54 -9.66 18.15
CA GLY A 115 -14.53 -8.64 18.43
C GLY A 115 -14.63 -7.62 17.29
N THR A 116 -13.49 -7.16 16.77
CA THR A 116 -13.46 -6.26 15.60
C THR A 116 -14.05 -6.95 14.37
N THR A 117 -13.68 -8.20 14.09
CA THR A 117 -14.25 -8.99 13.00
C THR A 117 -15.76 -9.16 13.14
N VAL A 118 -16.26 -9.46 14.34
CA VAL A 118 -17.69 -9.58 14.61
C VAL A 118 -18.40 -8.25 14.39
N VAL A 119 -17.83 -7.13 14.83
CA VAL A 119 -18.42 -5.80 14.60
C VAL A 119 -18.46 -5.48 13.10
N VAL A 120 -17.38 -5.72 12.36
CA VAL A 120 -17.35 -5.52 10.90
C VAL A 120 -18.37 -6.40 10.21
N ALA A 121 -18.46 -7.69 10.57
CA ALA A 121 -19.46 -8.60 10.04
C ALA A 121 -20.89 -8.17 10.39
N ALA A 122 -21.14 -7.72 11.62
CA ALA A 122 -22.44 -7.24 12.06
C ALA A 122 -22.86 -5.99 11.27
N VAL A 123 -21.95 -5.03 11.07
CA VAL A 123 -22.20 -3.85 10.22
C VAL A 123 -22.49 -4.29 8.78
N TYR A 124 -21.70 -5.22 8.24
CA TYR A 124 -21.87 -5.73 6.88
C TYR A 124 -23.24 -6.39 6.67
N TYR A 125 -23.63 -7.34 7.53
CA TYR A 125 -24.91 -8.02 7.45
C TYR A 125 -26.09 -7.10 7.80
N LEU A 126 -25.90 -6.11 8.68
CA LEU A 126 -26.92 -5.10 8.95
C LEU A 126 -27.25 -4.30 7.69
N ILE A 127 -26.22 -3.83 6.98
CA ILE A 127 -26.43 -3.05 5.75
C ILE A 127 -27.10 -3.91 4.67
N LEU A 128 -26.62 -5.14 4.44
CA LEU A 128 -27.26 -6.07 3.51
C LEU A 128 -28.72 -6.37 3.88
N GLY A 129 -29.00 -6.55 5.17
CA GLY A 129 -30.35 -6.78 5.67
C GLY A 129 -31.28 -5.59 5.40
N VAL A 130 -30.80 -4.37 5.64
CA VAL A 130 -31.57 -3.14 5.34
C VAL A 130 -31.83 -3.03 3.84
N GLN A 131 -30.83 -3.29 3.00
CA GLN A 131 -30.97 -3.26 1.54
C GLN A 131 -32.00 -4.30 1.04
N ALA A 132 -31.91 -5.54 1.55
CA ALA A 132 -32.84 -6.61 1.20
C ALA A 132 -34.29 -6.31 1.61
N LEU A 133 -34.50 -5.62 2.74
CA LEU A 133 -35.83 -5.29 3.24
C LEU A 133 -36.46 -4.08 2.56
N THR A 134 -35.66 -3.15 2.02
CA THR A 134 -36.14 -1.85 1.56
C THR A 134 -36.01 -1.61 0.06
N GLY A 135 -35.30 -2.49 -0.67
CA GLY A 135 -35.23 -2.48 -2.13
C GLY A 135 -34.84 -1.10 -2.68
N ASP A 136 -35.71 -0.50 -3.50
CA ASP A 136 -35.47 0.80 -4.14
C ASP A 136 -35.30 1.97 -3.15
N LEU A 137 -35.76 1.83 -1.90
CA LEU A 137 -35.60 2.82 -0.83
C LEU A 137 -34.33 2.60 0.02
N ALA A 138 -33.47 1.67 -0.38
CA ALA A 138 -32.27 1.29 0.38
C ALA A 138 -31.38 2.48 0.76
N SER A 139 -31.15 3.42 -0.16
CA SER A 139 -30.29 4.58 0.10
C SER A 139 -30.82 5.46 1.24
N TRP A 140 -32.12 5.77 1.23
CA TRP A 140 -32.79 6.52 2.29
C TRP A 140 -32.88 5.74 3.60
N ALA A 141 -33.13 4.43 3.52
CA ALA A 141 -33.16 3.56 4.69
C ALA A 141 -31.79 3.46 5.36
N LEU A 142 -30.70 3.39 4.60
CA LEU A 142 -29.34 3.39 5.11
C LEU A 142 -28.94 4.75 5.70
N ALA A 143 -29.35 5.86 5.08
CA ALA A 143 -29.15 7.18 5.66
C ALA A 143 -29.85 7.34 7.01
N LEU A 144 -31.10 6.87 7.12
CA LEU A 144 -31.85 6.86 8.37
C LEU A 144 -31.20 5.95 9.41
N THR A 145 -30.79 4.74 9.01
CA THR A 145 -30.09 3.79 9.89
C THR A 145 -28.79 4.39 10.42
N THR A 146 -28.02 5.06 9.56
CA THR A 146 -26.79 5.76 9.94
C THR A 146 -27.07 6.87 10.96
N LEU A 147 -28.13 7.66 10.77
CA LEU A 147 -28.53 8.70 11.71
C LEU A 147 -28.92 8.12 13.08
N VAL A 148 -29.68 7.01 13.09
CA VAL A 148 -30.07 6.32 14.33
C VAL A 148 -28.83 5.76 15.04
N VAL A 149 -27.94 5.07 14.32
CA VAL A 149 -26.69 4.54 14.86
C VAL A 149 -25.83 5.67 15.43
N TYR A 150 -25.71 6.80 14.72
CA TYR A 150 -25.00 7.97 15.20
C TYR A 150 -25.58 8.50 16.52
N GLY A 151 -26.91 8.63 16.62
CA GLY A 151 -27.58 9.05 17.85
C GLY A 151 -27.31 8.10 19.04
N VAL A 152 -27.37 6.79 18.80
CA VAL A 152 -27.07 5.76 19.83
C VAL A 152 -25.60 5.84 20.27
N LEU A 153 -24.67 5.92 19.32
CA LEU A 153 -23.24 6.05 19.61
C LEU A 153 -22.94 7.34 20.36
N MET A 154 -23.65 8.44 20.06
CA MET A 154 -23.49 9.69 20.79
C MET A 154 -24.05 9.65 22.20
N ALA A 155 -25.20 9.03 22.41
CA ALA A 155 -25.74 8.80 23.75
C ALA A 155 -24.81 7.90 24.60
N TYR A 156 -24.14 6.94 23.97
CA TYR A 156 -23.14 6.10 24.63
C TYR A 156 -21.85 6.88 24.94
N SER A 157 -21.32 7.60 23.95
CA SER A 157 -20.10 8.40 24.05
C SER A 157 -20.20 9.52 25.08
N ALA A 158 -21.38 10.12 25.25
CA ALA A 158 -21.63 11.18 26.22
C ALA A 158 -21.46 10.75 27.69
N ARG A 159 -21.40 9.43 27.96
CA ARG A 159 -21.18 8.87 29.30
C ARG A 159 -19.71 8.93 29.75
N TYR A 160 -18.79 9.17 28.81
CA TYR A 160 -17.36 9.27 29.09
C TYR A 160 -16.95 10.75 29.14
N PRO A 161 -16.08 11.13 30.10
CA PRO A 161 -15.57 12.50 30.17
C PRO A 161 -14.75 12.84 28.93
N ASP A 162 -14.67 14.12 28.61
CA ASP A 162 -13.77 14.60 27.55
C ASP A 162 -12.32 14.24 27.88
N ILE A 163 -11.57 13.87 26.86
CA ILE A 163 -10.15 13.57 26.99
C ILE A 163 -9.43 14.91 27.09
N PRO A 164 -8.74 15.22 28.21
CA PRO A 164 -7.99 16.45 28.32
C PRO A 164 -6.88 16.48 27.26
N VAL A 165 -6.63 17.67 26.70
CA VAL A 165 -5.49 17.87 25.80
C VAL A 165 -4.21 17.65 26.60
N ASP A 166 -3.41 16.68 26.18
CA ASP A 166 -2.14 16.35 26.86
C ASP A 166 -1.18 17.55 26.77
N ASP A 167 -0.51 17.88 27.88
CA ASP A 167 0.46 18.96 27.94
C ASP A 167 1.84 18.41 27.51
N PRO A 168 2.38 18.83 26.35
CA PRO A 168 3.67 18.38 25.84
C PRO A 168 4.86 18.77 26.73
N GLN A 169 4.66 19.57 27.78
CA GLN A 169 5.68 19.98 28.77
C GLN A 169 5.46 19.40 30.18
N ALA A 170 4.37 18.68 30.43
CA ALA A 170 4.12 18.08 31.75
C ALA A 170 5.17 17.02 32.16
N PRO A 171 5.68 17.03 33.41
CA PRO A 171 6.77 16.15 33.84
C PRO A 171 6.38 14.67 34.00
N GLN A 172 5.09 14.34 34.14
CA GLN A 172 4.60 12.97 34.21
C GLN A 172 3.63 12.70 33.06
N VAL A 173 3.94 11.69 32.23
CA VAL A 173 3.06 11.22 31.17
C VAL A 173 2.06 10.25 31.77
N HIS A 174 0.81 10.68 31.92
CA HIS A 174 -0.30 9.75 32.14
C HIS A 174 -0.85 9.33 30.78
N LEU A 175 -0.49 8.12 30.35
CA LEU A 175 -1.08 7.56 29.14
C LEU A 175 -2.60 7.41 29.37
N PRO A 176 -3.46 8.03 28.53
CA PRO A 176 -4.89 7.83 28.66
C PRO A 176 -5.18 6.35 28.48
N LEU A 177 -6.11 5.84 29.30
CA LEU A 177 -6.52 4.44 29.19
C LEU A 177 -7.10 4.21 27.79
N PRO A 178 -6.60 3.21 27.03
CA PRO A 178 -6.92 3.08 25.61
C PRO A 178 -8.41 2.82 25.37
N TRP A 179 -9.06 2.06 26.25
CA TRP A 179 -10.44 1.64 26.05
C TRP A 179 -11.50 2.73 26.34
N PRO A 180 -11.39 3.51 27.42
CA PRO A 180 -12.21 4.73 27.60
C PRO A 180 -12.10 5.70 26.43
N THR A 181 -10.89 5.92 25.90
CA THR A 181 -10.65 6.81 24.75
C THR A 181 -11.36 6.33 23.49
N VAL A 182 -11.26 5.05 23.15
CA VAL A 182 -11.98 4.47 22.00
C VAL A 182 -13.49 4.63 22.15
N ARG A 183 -14.03 4.38 23.35
CA ARG A 183 -15.46 4.50 23.63
C ARG A 183 -16.00 5.92 23.50
N ALA A 184 -15.19 6.92 23.83
CA ALA A 184 -15.50 8.34 23.60
C ALA A 184 -15.43 8.74 22.10
N GLY A 185 -14.77 7.96 21.26
CA GLY A 185 -14.55 8.27 19.84
C GLY A 185 -15.34 7.40 18.85
N LEU A 186 -16.18 6.47 19.30
CA LEU A 186 -16.81 5.45 18.41
C LEU A 186 -17.58 6.04 17.23
N HIS A 187 -18.19 7.20 17.40
CA HIS A 187 -18.95 7.88 16.35
C HIS A 187 -18.07 8.32 15.17
N PHE A 188 -16.76 8.55 15.36
CA PHE A 188 -15.83 8.91 14.27
C PHE A 188 -15.59 7.79 13.25
N PHE A 189 -15.98 6.54 13.56
CA PHE A 189 -15.90 5.44 12.59
C PHE A 189 -17.00 5.49 11.52
N ILE A 190 -18.09 6.24 11.74
CA ILE A 190 -19.24 6.24 10.82
C ILE A 190 -18.86 6.72 9.41
N PRO A 191 -18.16 7.86 9.20
CA PRO A 191 -17.78 8.29 7.86
C PRO A 191 -16.82 7.31 7.17
N ILE A 192 -15.99 6.61 7.96
CA ILE A 192 -15.08 5.58 7.45
C ILE A 192 -15.91 4.38 6.95
N VAL A 193 -16.91 3.94 7.71
CA VAL A 193 -17.83 2.87 7.26
C VAL A 193 -18.57 3.27 5.99
N VAL A 194 -19.08 4.51 5.92
CA VAL A 194 -19.75 5.04 4.71
C VAL A 194 -18.81 5.05 3.52
N LEU A 195 -17.56 5.52 3.70
CA LEU A 195 -16.53 5.54 2.67
C LEU A 195 -16.22 4.13 2.16
N LEU A 196 -15.91 3.22 3.08
CA LEU A 196 -15.49 1.86 2.75
C LEU A 196 -16.64 1.03 2.16
N TRP A 197 -17.87 1.22 2.63
CA TRP A 197 -19.04 0.56 2.05
C TRP A 197 -19.27 1.00 0.61
N SER A 198 -19.34 2.32 0.41
CA SER A 198 -19.56 2.93 -0.92
C SER A 198 -18.49 2.49 -1.92
N LEU A 199 -17.24 2.37 -1.47
CA LEU A 199 -16.12 2.09 -2.35
C LEU A 199 -15.84 0.59 -2.57
N MET A 200 -15.96 -0.24 -1.53
CA MET A 200 -15.56 -1.65 -1.58
C MET A 200 -16.72 -2.60 -1.86
N VAL A 201 -17.95 -2.23 -1.49
CA VAL A 201 -19.12 -3.11 -1.61
C VAL A 201 -20.01 -2.68 -2.76
N GLU A 202 -20.37 -1.39 -2.81
CA GLU A 202 -21.16 -0.84 -3.92
C GLU A 202 -20.29 -0.52 -5.16
N GLU A 203 -18.95 -0.57 -5.00
CA GLU A 203 -17.97 -0.25 -6.04
C GLU A 203 -18.24 1.09 -6.74
N LEU A 204 -18.79 2.07 -6.01
CA LEU A 204 -19.02 3.42 -6.51
C LEU A 204 -17.68 4.07 -6.86
N SER A 205 -17.72 5.03 -7.78
CA SER A 205 -16.52 5.77 -8.15
C SER A 205 -15.87 6.39 -6.90
N PRO A 206 -14.53 6.45 -6.83
CA PRO A 206 -13.86 6.96 -5.65
C PRO A 206 -14.28 8.38 -5.25
N GLY A 207 -14.54 9.23 -6.26
CA GLY A 207 -15.05 10.59 -6.04
C GLY A 207 -16.44 10.60 -5.38
N LEU A 208 -17.34 9.72 -5.82
CA LEU A 208 -18.69 9.62 -5.23
C LEU A 208 -18.65 9.05 -3.80
N SER A 209 -17.79 8.06 -3.55
CA SER A 209 -17.59 7.51 -2.21
C SER A 209 -17.05 8.54 -1.23
N ALA A 210 -16.05 9.34 -1.66
CA ALA A 210 -15.50 10.43 -0.86
C ALA A 210 -16.53 11.55 -0.60
N PHE A 211 -17.39 11.85 -1.58
CA PHE A 211 -18.47 12.80 -1.43
C PHE A 211 -19.43 12.40 -0.29
N TRP A 212 -19.93 11.17 -0.30
CA TRP A 212 -20.86 10.69 0.74
C TRP A 212 -20.23 10.67 2.14
N ALA A 213 -18.98 10.24 2.25
CA ALA A 213 -18.24 10.27 3.52
C ALA A 213 -18.05 11.71 4.04
N THR A 214 -17.81 12.66 3.13
CA THR A 214 -17.66 14.09 3.48
C THR A 214 -18.99 14.68 3.95
N VAL A 215 -20.09 14.40 3.24
CA VAL A 215 -21.45 14.83 3.65
C VAL A 215 -21.80 14.27 5.03
N CYS A 216 -21.50 13.00 5.28
CA CYS A 216 -21.68 12.37 6.59
C CYS A 216 -20.87 13.10 7.68
N THR A 217 -19.61 13.41 7.41
CA THR A 217 -18.74 14.15 8.34
C THR A 217 -19.29 15.56 8.62
N MET A 218 -19.75 16.28 7.59
CA MET A 218 -20.36 17.60 7.75
C MET A 218 -21.62 17.56 8.63
N ALA A 219 -22.48 16.56 8.43
CA ALA A 219 -23.66 16.35 9.26
C ALA A 219 -23.28 16.05 10.72
N MET A 220 -22.26 15.23 10.96
CA MET A 220 -21.77 14.92 12.30
C MET A 220 -21.18 16.15 13.00
N VAL A 221 -20.34 16.94 12.34
CA VAL A 221 -19.77 18.18 12.91
C VAL A 221 -20.87 19.16 13.31
N LEU A 222 -21.91 19.29 12.49
CA LEU A 222 -23.06 20.15 12.77
C LEU A 222 -23.88 19.66 13.98
N LEU A 223 -24.13 18.36 14.07
CA LEU A 223 -25.02 17.76 15.06
C LEU A 223 -24.33 17.45 16.40
N GLN A 224 -23.02 17.26 16.41
CA GLN A 224 -22.28 16.76 17.58
C GLN A 224 -22.43 17.65 18.83
N PRO A 225 -22.21 18.99 18.78
CA PRO A 225 -22.38 19.82 19.97
C PRO A 225 -23.82 19.79 20.50
N PHE A 226 -24.80 19.77 19.60
CA PHE A 226 -26.22 19.67 19.96
C PHE A 226 -26.52 18.34 20.65
N MET A 227 -26.10 17.21 20.08
CA MET A 227 -26.31 15.88 20.66
C MET A 227 -25.65 15.75 22.04
N LEU A 228 -24.43 16.27 22.22
CA LEU A 228 -23.75 16.29 23.52
C LEU A 228 -24.52 17.13 24.55
N SER A 229 -25.11 18.26 24.16
CA SER A 229 -25.95 19.09 25.05
C SER A 229 -27.24 18.37 25.49
N VAL A 230 -27.74 17.42 24.69
CA VAL A 230 -28.94 16.62 24.99
C VAL A 230 -28.60 15.45 25.91
N PHE A 231 -27.51 14.72 25.62
CA PHE A 231 -27.19 13.47 26.31
C PHE A 231 -26.32 13.61 27.55
N ARG A 232 -25.58 14.72 27.73
CA ARG A 232 -24.75 14.92 28.94
C ARG A 232 -25.57 15.26 30.19
N PRO A 233 -25.10 14.90 31.40
CA PRO A 233 -25.72 15.30 32.68
C PRO A 233 -25.79 16.83 32.85
N ALA A 234 -26.75 17.30 33.64
CA ALA A 234 -27.19 18.71 33.70
C ALA A 234 -26.10 19.73 34.10
N ASP A 235 -25.13 19.33 34.92
CA ASP A 235 -24.15 20.24 35.54
C ASP A 235 -23.16 20.88 34.54
N HIS A 236 -23.07 20.35 33.32
CA HIS A 236 -22.15 20.83 32.27
C HIS A 236 -22.86 21.14 30.94
N ARG A 237 -24.18 21.37 30.94
CA ARG A 237 -24.94 21.58 29.70
C ARG A 237 -24.76 23.00 29.14
N PRO A 238 -24.10 23.19 27.99
CA PRO A 238 -24.25 24.44 27.25
C PRO A 238 -25.72 24.60 26.81
N SER A 239 -26.17 25.84 26.65
CA SER A 239 -27.48 26.12 26.04
C SER A 239 -27.60 25.41 24.69
N ARG A 240 -28.72 24.72 24.42
CA ARG A 240 -28.95 24.00 23.15
C ARG A 240 -28.77 24.90 21.93
N VAL A 241 -29.16 26.18 22.06
CA VAL A 241 -28.99 27.20 21.02
C VAL A 241 -27.52 27.55 20.82
N ALA A 242 -26.77 27.68 21.93
CA ALA A 242 -25.33 27.93 21.87
C ALA A 242 -24.58 26.73 21.25
N ALA A 243 -24.99 25.50 21.59
CA ALA A 243 -24.43 24.28 21.02
C ALA A 243 -24.69 24.18 19.51
N LEU A 244 -25.92 24.44 19.05
CA LEU A 244 -26.22 24.47 17.62
C LEU A 244 -25.42 25.54 16.88
N ARG A 245 -25.32 26.75 17.46
CA ARG A 245 -24.50 27.84 16.91
C ARG A 245 -23.03 27.46 16.84
N GLN A 246 -22.52 26.74 17.84
CA GLN A 246 -21.17 26.20 17.84
C GLN A 246 -20.98 25.19 16.71
N GLY A 247 -21.89 24.23 16.52
CA GLY A 247 -21.81 23.26 15.42
C GLY A 247 -21.78 23.92 14.04
N VAL A 248 -22.58 24.97 13.82
CA VAL A 248 -22.54 25.78 12.59
C VAL A 248 -21.20 26.50 12.44
N ALA A 249 -20.69 27.10 13.51
CA ALA A 249 -19.40 27.79 13.49
C ALA A 249 -18.23 26.82 13.25
N ASP A 250 -18.30 25.61 13.79
CA ASP A 250 -17.30 24.54 13.61
C ASP A 250 -17.31 24.03 12.18
N LEU A 251 -18.50 23.79 11.62
CA LEU A 251 -18.67 23.42 10.21
C LEU A 251 -18.12 24.51 9.28
N TRP A 252 -18.45 25.78 9.54
CA TRP A 252 -17.93 26.90 8.74
C TRP A 252 -16.40 26.98 8.81
N ARG A 253 -15.83 26.90 10.01
CA ARG A 253 -14.36 26.87 10.19
C ARG A 253 -13.73 25.68 9.48
N GLY A 254 -14.35 24.51 9.57
CA GLY A 254 -13.92 23.29 8.89
C GLY A 254 -13.92 23.44 7.36
N LEU A 255 -14.99 24.00 6.79
CA LEU A 255 -15.08 24.28 5.35
C LEU A 255 -14.02 25.29 4.89
N VAL A 256 -13.79 26.37 5.65
CA VAL A 256 -12.74 27.35 5.35
C VAL A 256 -11.35 26.71 5.41
N LEU A 257 -11.08 25.89 6.44
CA LEU A 257 -9.81 25.18 6.58
C LEU A 257 -9.60 24.17 5.43
N GLY A 258 -10.65 23.43 5.08
CA GLY A 258 -10.64 22.51 3.94
C GLY A 258 -10.34 23.22 2.62
N ALA A 259 -11.00 24.36 2.36
CA ALA A 259 -10.75 25.17 1.18
C ALA A 259 -9.31 25.70 1.13
N ARG A 260 -8.77 26.21 2.25
CA ARG A 260 -7.37 26.68 2.34
C ARG A 260 -6.36 25.56 2.09
N ASN A 261 -6.59 24.40 2.70
CA ASN A 261 -5.73 23.22 2.49
C ASN A 261 -5.81 22.71 1.05
N MET A 262 -6.95 22.88 0.36
CA MET A 262 -7.12 22.49 -1.03
C MET A 262 -6.35 23.38 -2.02
N ILE A 263 -6.05 24.64 -1.68
CA ILE A 263 -5.33 25.55 -2.59
C ILE A 263 -3.97 24.95 -3.00
N GLY A 264 -3.19 24.44 -2.04
CA GLY A 264 -1.88 23.83 -2.33
C GLY A 264 -1.98 22.56 -3.18
N ILE A 265 -2.98 21.72 -2.90
CA ILE A 265 -3.23 20.49 -3.68
C ILE A 265 -3.70 20.85 -5.10
N GLY A 266 -4.60 21.82 -5.23
CA GLY A 266 -5.15 22.26 -6.51
C GLY A 266 -4.09 22.83 -7.44
N VAL A 267 -3.20 23.70 -6.93
CA VAL A 267 -2.06 24.24 -7.71
C VAL A 267 -1.13 23.10 -8.14
N ALA A 268 -0.77 22.20 -7.22
CA ALA A 268 0.10 21.07 -7.55
C ALA A 268 -0.51 20.12 -8.60
N CYS A 269 -1.80 19.80 -8.49
CA CYS A 269 -2.51 18.97 -9.46
C CYS A 269 -2.63 19.67 -10.83
N ALA A 270 -2.89 20.98 -10.87
CA ALA A 270 -2.92 21.73 -12.12
C ALA A 270 -1.54 21.75 -12.79
N SER A 271 -0.46 21.97 -12.03
CA SER A 271 0.91 21.88 -12.52
C SER A 271 1.26 20.47 -13.01
N ALA A 272 0.89 19.43 -12.25
CA ALA A 272 1.09 18.05 -12.67
C ALA A 272 0.35 17.74 -13.97
N GLY A 273 -0.90 18.18 -14.11
CA GLY A 273 -1.68 18.01 -15.35
C GLY A 273 -1.03 18.70 -16.56
N LEU A 274 -0.48 19.90 -16.39
CA LEU A 274 0.27 20.59 -17.45
C LEU A 274 1.54 19.82 -17.83
N ILE A 275 2.28 19.32 -16.84
CA ILE A 275 3.48 18.50 -17.07
C ILE A 275 3.12 17.23 -17.85
N VAL A 276 2.09 16.50 -17.40
CA VAL A 276 1.59 15.29 -18.08
C VAL A 276 1.14 15.61 -19.51
N GLY A 277 0.42 16.72 -19.71
CA GLY A 277 -0.03 17.17 -21.02
C GLY A 277 1.13 17.46 -21.97
N VAL A 278 2.13 18.24 -21.52
CA VAL A 278 3.34 18.51 -22.30
C VAL A 278 4.07 17.22 -22.64
N ILE A 279 4.25 16.33 -21.67
CA ILE A 279 5.00 15.07 -21.88
C ILE A 279 4.30 14.14 -22.85
N THR A 280 2.97 14.04 -22.75
CA THR A 280 2.17 13.23 -23.67
C THR A 280 2.27 13.77 -25.10
N LEU A 281 2.29 15.09 -25.28
CA LEU A 281 2.38 15.74 -26.59
C LEU A 281 3.80 15.74 -27.18
N THR A 282 4.84 15.80 -26.35
CA THR A 282 6.24 15.81 -26.79
C THR A 282 6.82 14.43 -27.02
N GLY A 283 6.15 13.36 -26.57
CA GLY A 283 6.67 12.00 -26.65
C GLY A 283 7.80 11.73 -25.64
N MET A 284 7.95 12.56 -24.60
CA MET A 284 9.01 12.40 -23.60
C MET A 284 8.97 11.03 -22.88
N GLY A 285 7.80 10.38 -22.80
CA GLY A 285 7.68 9.01 -22.29
C GLY A 285 8.52 7.99 -23.08
N LEU A 286 8.61 8.15 -24.40
CA LEU A 286 9.48 7.32 -25.25
C LEU A 286 10.95 7.67 -24.99
N MET A 287 11.29 8.96 -24.94
CA MET A 287 12.66 9.38 -24.63
C MET A 287 13.15 8.87 -23.26
N MET A 288 12.25 8.78 -22.27
CA MET A 288 12.57 8.19 -20.97
C MET A 288 12.78 6.69 -21.07
N THR A 289 12.00 5.98 -21.90
CA THR A 289 12.20 4.56 -22.22
C THR A 289 13.59 4.35 -22.83
N ASP A 290 13.95 5.11 -23.87
CA ASP A 290 15.23 4.98 -24.56
C ASP A 290 16.41 5.36 -23.66
N PHE A 291 16.28 6.42 -22.87
CA PHE A 291 17.30 6.83 -21.92
C PHE A 291 17.57 5.74 -20.88
N VAL A 292 16.50 5.16 -20.32
CA VAL A 292 16.63 4.09 -19.33
C VAL A 292 17.16 2.82 -19.99
N GLU A 293 16.78 2.51 -21.23
CA GLU A 293 17.28 1.36 -21.99
C GLU A 293 18.78 1.48 -22.26
N MET A 294 19.21 2.62 -22.78
CA MET A 294 20.61 2.93 -23.07
C MET A 294 21.49 2.81 -21.83
N VAL A 295 21.03 3.34 -20.68
CA VAL A 295 21.81 3.28 -19.43
C VAL A 295 21.76 1.88 -18.79
N SER A 296 20.63 1.18 -18.90
CA SER A 296 20.48 -0.16 -18.32
C SER A 296 21.09 -1.27 -19.17
N ALA A 297 21.34 -1.02 -20.46
CA ALA A 297 21.84 -2.00 -21.43
C ALA A 297 21.05 -3.33 -21.39
N GLY A 298 19.72 -3.25 -21.26
CA GLY A 298 18.83 -4.40 -21.16
C GLY A 298 18.83 -5.10 -19.78
N ASN A 299 19.57 -4.60 -18.79
CA ASN A 299 19.56 -5.14 -17.44
C ASN A 299 18.36 -4.61 -16.63
N VAL A 300 17.37 -5.49 -16.39
CA VAL A 300 16.14 -5.17 -15.65
C VAL A 300 16.42 -4.57 -14.27
N LEU A 301 17.43 -5.05 -13.53
CA LEU A 301 17.70 -4.54 -12.20
C LEU A 301 18.23 -3.10 -12.24
N VAL A 302 19.12 -2.80 -13.20
CA VAL A 302 19.64 -1.45 -13.41
C VAL A 302 18.51 -0.51 -13.85
N MET A 303 17.64 -0.97 -14.75
CA MET A 303 16.43 -0.24 -15.16
C MET A 303 15.58 0.12 -13.93
N LEU A 304 15.22 -0.85 -13.09
CA LEU A 304 14.39 -0.60 -11.91
C LEU A 304 15.06 0.36 -10.92
N VAL A 305 16.37 0.23 -10.71
CA VAL A 305 17.12 1.14 -9.82
C VAL A 305 17.12 2.56 -10.39
N LEU A 306 17.38 2.72 -11.68
CA LEU A 306 17.37 4.03 -12.34
C LEU A 306 15.97 4.65 -12.28
N THR A 307 14.93 3.87 -12.58
CA THR A 307 13.54 4.31 -12.48
C THR A 307 13.18 4.71 -11.06
N ALA A 308 13.61 3.95 -10.05
CA ALA A 308 13.42 4.30 -8.64
C ALA A 308 14.03 5.66 -8.29
N PHE A 309 15.26 5.94 -8.74
CA PHE A 309 15.89 7.24 -8.55
C PHE A 309 15.13 8.37 -9.26
N ILE A 310 14.70 8.16 -10.50
CA ILE A 310 13.91 9.13 -11.26
C ILE A 310 12.58 9.42 -10.53
N CYS A 311 11.88 8.40 -10.05
CA CYS A 311 10.66 8.56 -9.25
C CYS A 311 10.89 9.37 -7.97
N LEU A 312 12.01 9.14 -7.25
CA LEU A 312 12.36 9.90 -6.05
C LEU A 312 12.60 11.38 -6.37
N ILE A 313 13.25 11.68 -7.50
CA ILE A 313 13.53 13.06 -7.93
C ILE A 313 12.24 13.77 -8.37
N ILE A 314 11.44 13.12 -9.21
CA ILE A 314 10.16 13.67 -9.70
C ILE A 314 9.19 13.90 -8.55
N GLY A 315 9.15 12.99 -7.58
CA GLY A 315 8.26 13.08 -6.43
C GLY A 315 8.67 14.09 -5.38
N ALA A 316 9.90 14.60 -5.43
CA ALA A 316 10.43 15.49 -4.43
C ALA A 316 9.68 16.84 -4.43
N GLY A 317 9.06 17.17 -3.29
CA GLY A 317 8.46 18.49 -3.08
C GLY A 317 7.03 18.65 -3.60
N VAL A 318 6.41 17.57 -4.08
CA VAL A 318 5.05 17.59 -4.64
C VAL A 318 4.09 16.81 -3.71
N PRO A 319 2.84 17.27 -3.48
CA PRO A 319 1.84 16.50 -2.74
C PRO A 319 1.64 15.09 -3.30
N THR A 320 1.46 14.11 -2.41
CA THR A 320 1.41 12.67 -2.74
C THR A 320 0.52 12.30 -3.93
N THR A 321 -0.66 12.92 -4.06
CA THR A 321 -1.57 12.67 -5.19
C THR A 321 -0.99 13.18 -6.50
N ALA A 322 -0.50 14.42 -6.53
CA ALA A 322 0.12 15.01 -7.71
C ALA A 322 1.43 14.30 -8.08
N ASN A 323 2.21 13.92 -7.08
CA ASN A 323 3.40 13.08 -7.24
C ASN A 323 3.04 11.75 -7.93
N TYR A 324 2.03 11.02 -7.43
CA TYR A 324 1.59 9.77 -8.05
C TYR A 324 1.16 9.96 -9.51
N ILE A 325 0.41 11.02 -9.84
CA ILE A 325 0.05 11.35 -11.23
C ILE A 325 1.31 11.49 -12.10
N LEU A 326 2.32 12.25 -11.63
CA LEU A 326 3.57 12.43 -12.37
C LEU A 326 4.34 11.12 -12.55
N VAL A 327 4.62 10.38 -11.47
CA VAL A 327 5.44 9.16 -11.59
C VAL A 327 4.70 8.02 -12.33
N ALA A 328 3.38 7.92 -12.19
CA ALA A 328 2.60 6.90 -12.89
C ALA A 328 2.50 7.16 -14.38
N THR A 329 2.33 8.42 -14.80
CA THR A 329 2.24 8.77 -16.22
C THR A 329 3.60 8.67 -16.92
N LEU A 330 4.70 8.92 -16.21
CA LEU A 330 6.04 8.97 -16.79
C LEU A 330 6.79 7.65 -16.70
N MET A 331 6.82 7.03 -15.52
CA MET A 331 7.72 5.90 -15.26
C MET A 331 7.04 4.54 -15.32
N ALA A 332 5.71 4.46 -15.13
CA ALA A 332 5.02 3.17 -15.24
C ALA A 332 5.10 2.60 -16.67
N PRO A 333 4.87 3.38 -17.75
CA PRO A 333 5.02 2.86 -19.12
C PRO A 333 6.44 2.36 -19.41
N VAL A 334 7.45 3.07 -18.91
CA VAL A 334 8.88 2.70 -19.07
C VAL A 334 9.16 1.32 -18.48
N ILE A 335 8.69 1.05 -17.25
CA ILE A 335 8.88 -0.26 -16.60
C ILE A 335 8.14 -1.37 -17.36
N VAL A 336 6.89 -1.11 -17.80
CA VAL A 336 6.10 -2.10 -18.56
C VAL A 336 6.81 -2.45 -19.87
N GLU A 337 7.25 -1.44 -20.61
CA GLU A 337 7.87 -1.60 -21.93
C GLU A 337 9.22 -2.32 -21.83
N LEU A 338 10.16 -1.82 -21.02
CA LEU A 338 11.48 -2.46 -20.86
C LEU A 338 11.39 -3.82 -20.19
N GLY A 339 10.49 -3.99 -19.22
CA GLY A 339 10.24 -5.28 -18.58
C GLY A 339 9.82 -6.34 -19.60
N ALA A 340 8.87 -5.99 -20.47
CA ALA A 340 8.39 -6.87 -21.53
C ALA A 340 9.49 -7.22 -22.55
N ARG A 341 10.32 -6.24 -22.96
CA ARG A 341 11.48 -6.46 -23.85
C ARG A 341 12.53 -7.38 -23.24
N SER A 342 12.79 -7.26 -21.93
CA SER A 342 13.70 -8.16 -21.20
C SER A 342 13.09 -9.52 -20.85
N GLY A 343 11.90 -9.85 -21.34
CA GLY A 343 11.23 -11.13 -21.11
C GLY A 343 10.60 -11.29 -19.73
N LEU A 344 10.48 -10.21 -18.95
CA LEU A 344 9.87 -10.19 -17.63
C LEU A 344 8.44 -9.65 -17.71
N VAL A 345 7.46 -10.51 -17.49
CA VAL A 345 6.07 -10.09 -17.34
C VAL A 345 5.86 -9.53 -15.93
N ILE A 346 5.59 -8.23 -15.84
CA ILE A 346 5.30 -7.55 -14.59
C ILE A 346 3.80 -7.22 -14.55
N PRO A 347 3.05 -7.65 -13.51
CA PRO A 347 1.66 -7.23 -13.36
C PRO A 347 1.54 -5.72 -13.29
N LEU A 348 0.57 -5.14 -14.00
CA LEU A 348 0.41 -3.69 -14.10
C LEU A 348 0.26 -3.04 -12.70
N ILE A 349 -0.50 -3.66 -11.79
CA ILE A 349 -0.62 -3.18 -10.40
C ILE A 349 0.74 -3.16 -9.68
N GLY A 350 1.63 -4.12 -9.95
CA GLY A 350 2.98 -4.14 -9.41
C GLY A 350 3.79 -2.95 -9.89
N VAL A 351 3.69 -2.58 -11.17
CA VAL A 351 4.35 -1.39 -11.71
C VAL A 351 3.83 -0.11 -11.04
N HIS A 352 2.51 0.03 -10.91
CA HIS A 352 1.91 1.21 -10.28
C HIS A 352 2.24 1.30 -8.78
N LEU A 353 2.25 0.18 -8.06
CA LEU A 353 2.72 0.14 -6.67
C LEU A 353 4.22 0.46 -6.58
N PHE A 354 5.04 0.03 -7.54
CA PHE A 354 6.46 0.34 -7.56
C PHE A 354 6.69 1.86 -7.63
N VAL A 355 6.14 2.52 -8.65
CA VAL A 355 6.30 3.98 -8.80
C VAL A 355 5.67 4.74 -7.65
N PHE A 356 4.54 4.25 -7.10
CA PHE A 356 3.91 4.85 -5.92
C PHE A 356 4.79 4.77 -4.67
N TYR A 357 5.42 3.62 -4.40
CA TYR A 357 6.31 3.46 -3.25
C TYR A 357 7.50 4.42 -3.33
N PHE A 358 8.15 4.54 -4.50
CA PHE A 358 9.25 5.49 -4.66
C PHE A 358 8.78 6.95 -4.64
N GLY A 359 7.59 7.23 -5.20
CA GLY A 359 6.97 8.54 -5.09
C GLY A 359 6.82 8.96 -3.63
N ILE A 360 6.20 8.15 -2.78
CA ILE A 360 5.98 8.51 -1.37
C ILE A 360 7.27 8.47 -0.52
N MET A 361 8.30 7.73 -0.95
CA MET A 361 9.60 7.73 -0.27
C MET A 361 10.36 9.05 -0.44
N ALA A 362 10.03 9.85 -1.46
CA ALA A 362 10.56 11.20 -1.61
C ALA A 362 10.21 12.09 -0.39
N ASP A 363 9.10 11.80 0.32
CA ASP A 363 8.67 12.56 1.50
C ASP A 363 9.60 12.40 2.71
N VAL A 364 10.44 11.36 2.74
CA VAL A 364 11.43 11.13 3.82
C VAL A 364 12.87 11.31 3.39
N THR A 365 13.14 11.32 2.08
CA THR A 365 14.49 11.30 1.51
C THR A 365 15.07 12.71 1.37
N PRO A 366 16.25 13.02 1.96
CA PRO A 366 16.96 14.27 1.72
C PRO A 366 17.30 14.46 0.23
N PRO A 367 17.33 15.70 -0.30
CA PRO A 367 17.33 17.00 0.41
C PRO A 367 15.95 17.63 0.61
N VAL A 368 14.84 16.97 0.26
CA VAL A 368 13.50 17.58 0.33
C VAL A 368 12.69 17.07 1.51
N GLY A 369 12.61 15.74 1.70
CA GLY A 369 12.13 15.08 2.93
C GLY A 369 11.02 15.80 3.72
N LEU A 370 9.91 16.21 3.08
CA LEU A 370 8.91 17.10 3.69
C LEU A 370 8.35 16.57 5.02
N ALA A 371 8.11 15.26 5.12
CA ALA A 371 7.63 14.62 6.34
C ALA A 371 8.72 14.61 7.43
N SER A 372 9.97 14.33 7.03
CA SER A 372 11.12 14.41 7.94
C SER A 372 11.37 15.82 8.43
N TYR A 373 11.12 16.85 7.62
CA TYR A 373 11.28 18.26 8.00
C TYR A 373 10.18 18.72 8.94
N ALA A 374 8.93 18.31 8.70
CA ALA A 374 7.85 18.53 9.65
C ALA A 374 8.13 17.83 10.99
N ALA A 375 8.67 16.60 10.96
CA ALA A 375 9.01 15.86 12.17
C ALA A 375 10.16 16.51 12.93
N ALA A 376 11.19 17.00 12.22
CA ALA A 376 12.31 17.73 12.80
C ALA A 376 11.87 19.05 13.45
N ALA A 377 10.92 19.76 12.85
CA ALA A 377 10.34 20.98 13.43
C ALA A 377 9.61 20.70 14.75
N ILE A 378 8.98 19.53 14.90
CA ILE A 378 8.33 19.10 16.15
C ILE A 378 9.39 18.60 17.16
N SER A 379 10.41 17.88 16.72
CA SER A 379 11.45 17.32 17.60
C SER A 379 12.45 18.37 18.09
N GLY A 380 12.62 19.47 17.34
CA GLY A 380 13.61 20.52 17.59
C GLY A 380 15.03 20.15 17.16
N ASP A 381 15.21 19.14 16.30
CA ASP A 381 16.51 18.64 15.84
C ASP A 381 16.79 18.97 14.35
N ASP A 382 17.98 18.62 13.86
CA ASP A 382 18.39 18.86 12.47
C ASP A 382 17.49 18.11 11.44
N PRO A 383 16.90 18.82 10.46
CA PRO A 383 16.03 18.22 9.45
C PRO A 383 16.74 17.21 8.54
N ASN A 384 18.01 17.44 8.19
CA ASN A 384 18.76 16.55 7.31
C ASN A 384 19.15 15.25 8.01
N ALA A 385 19.57 15.32 9.28
CA ALA A 385 19.86 14.16 10.11
C ALA A 385 18.60 13.32 10.34
N THR A 386 17.46 13.98 10.61
CA THR A 386 16.15 13.32 10.74
C THR A 386 15.76 12.64 9.43
N GLY A 387 15.95 13.31 8.29
CA GLY A 387 15.70 12.75 6.97
C GLY A 387 16.57 11.54 6.64
N TRP A 388 17.89 11.62 6.85
CA TRP A 388 18.78 10.49 6.58
C TRP A 388 18.45 9.28 7.46
N GLN A 389 18.14 9.52 8.74
CA GLN A 389 17.71 8.47 9.65
C GLN A 389 16.36 7.87 9.22
N ALA A 390 15.41 8.68 8.76
CA ALA A 390 14.12 8.22 8.24
C ALA A 390 14.29 7.37 6.98
N THR A 391 15.13 7.78 6.03
CA THR A 391 15.50 6.99 4.85
C THR A 391 16.11 5.65 5.24
N TRP A 392 17.03 5.66 6.21
CA TRP A 392 17.68 4.42 6.68
C TRP A 392 16.67 3.44 7.26
N TYR A 393 15.75 3.93 8.11
CA TYR A 393 14.65 3.10 8.58
C TYR A 393 13.82 2.60 7.39
N SER A 394 13.44 3.48 6.46
CA SER A 394 12.56 3.18 5.32
C SER A 394 13.13 2.27 4.24
N LEU A 395 14.43 1.96 4.26
CA LEU A 395 15.06 1.02 3.32
C LEU A 395 14.33 -0.34 3.24
N ARG A 396 13.78 -0.80 4.37
CA ARG A 396 12.97 -2.03 4.48
C ARG A 396 11.71 -2.02 3.61
N THR A 397 11.17 -0.84 3.35
CA THR A 397 9.95 -0.63 2.59
C THR A 397 10.32 -0.35 1.14
N THR A 398 11.46 0.32 0.91
CA THR A 398 12.04 0.58 -0.42
C THR A 398 12.44 -0.70 -1.16
N ILE A 399 12.83 -1.76 -0.45
CA ILE A 399 13.19 -3.04 -1.09
C ILE A 399 11.97 -3.84 -1.58
N LEU A 400 10.80 -3.67 -0.96
CA LEU A 400 9.60 -4.46 -1.28
C LEU A 400 9.18 -4.32 -2.75
N PRO A 401 9.18 -3.11 -3.37
CA PRO A 401 8.95 -2.95 -4.79
C PRO A 401 9.80 -3.80 -5.71
N PHE A 402 11.10 -3.87 -5.45
CA PHE A 402 11.98 -4.72 -6.24
C PHE A 402 11.59 -6.19 -6.07
N VAL A 403 11.31 -6.61 -4.84
CA VAL A 403 10.96 -8.00 -4.55
C VAL A 403 9.67 -8.39 -5.26
N PHE A 404 8.60 -7.61 -5.14
CA PHE A 404 7.30 -8.01 -5.70
C PHE A 404 7.25 -7.95 -7.23
N ILE A 405 8.12 -7.16 -7.88
CA ILE A 405 8.27 -7.20 -9.34
C ILE A 405 8.81 -8.56 -9.79
N PHE A 406 9.77 -9.09 -9.04
CA PHE A 406 10.36 -10.39 -9.35
C PHE A 406 9.63 -11.59 -8.72
N ASN A 407 8.82 -11.35 -7.69
CA ASN A 407 7.98 -12.32 -7.02
C ASN A 407 6.56 -11.76 -6.78
N PRO A 408 5.68 -11.82 -7.79
CA PRO A 408 4.29 -11.34 -7.68
C PRO A 408 3.45 -12.03 -6.61
N GLN A 409 3.91 -13.14 -6.02
CA GLN A 409 3.20 -13.80 -4.92
C GLN A 409 3.12 -12.90 -3.68
N LEU A 410 4.05 -11.93 -3.51
CA LEU A 410 3.95 -10.91 -2.46
C LEU A 410 2.74 -9.99 -2.66
N LEU A 411 2.24 -9.86 -3.89
CA LEU A 411 1.00 -9.16 -4.21
C LEU A 411 -0.20 -10.11 -4.15
N LEU A 412 -0.06 -11.33 -3.63
CA LEU A 412 -1.10 -12.36 -3.62
C LEU A 412 -1.57 -12.77 -5.03
N ILE A 413 -0.69 -12.66 -6.03
CA ILE A 413 -0.96 -13.06 -7.42
C ILE A 413 -0.40 -14.46 -7.67
N GLY A 414 -1.20 -15.33 -8.29
CA GLY A 414 -0.76 -16.67 -8.73
C GLY A 414 -0.57 -17.69 -7.60
N LEU A 415 -1.31 -17.56 -6.50
CA LEU A 415 -1.30 -18.51 -5.37
C LEU A 415 -2.34 -19.61 -5.58
N GLN A 416 -1.94 -20.88 -5.46
CA GLN A 416 -2.78 -22.04 -5.80
C GLN A 416 -3.47 -22.70 -4.58
N GLY A 417 -3.32 -22.14 -3.38
CA GLY A 417 -4.04 -22.59 -2.18
C GLY A 417 -3.72 -21.79 -0.91
N TRP A 418 -4.47 -22.06 0.16
CA TRP A 418 -4.31 -21.37 1.46
C TRP A 418 -2.95 -21.64 2.12
N VAL A 419 -2.37 -22.83 1.90
CA VAL A 419 -1.04 -23.16 2.42
C VAL A 419 0.02 -22.27 1.79
N ASP A 420 -0.04 -22.03 0.48
CA ASP A 420 0.88 -21.13 -0.21
C ASP A 420 0.75 -19.69 0.30
N VAL A 421 -0.48 -19.22 0.52
CA VAL A 421 -0.73 -17.90 1.12
C VAL A 421 -0.05 -17.78 2.49
N VAL A 422 -0.23 -18.76 3.37
CA VAL A 422 0.37 -18.74 4.71
C VAL A 422 1.90 -18.78 4.63
N LEU A 423 2.47 -19.61 3.76
CA LEU A 423 3.92 -19.73 3.59
C LEU A 423 4.53 -18.45 3.02
N VAL A 424 3.92 -17.84 2.01
CA VAL A 424 4.39 -16.57 1.42
C VAL A 424 4.28 -15.44 2.45
N CYS A 425 3.17 -15.34 3.18
CA CYS A 425 3.00 -14.35 4.24
C CYS A 425 4.05 -14.50 5.33
N ALA A 426 4.20 -15.71 5.89
CA ALA A 426 5.17 -15.99 6.95
C ALA A 426 6.62 -15.79 6.47
N GLY A 427 6.96 -16.32 5.29
CA GLY A 427 8.28 -16.19 4.69
C GLY A 427 8.65 -14.73 4.42
N SER A 428 7.72 -13.92 3.89
CA SER A 428 7.96 -12.51 3.60
C SER A 428 8.10 -11.65 4.86
N VAL A 429 7.31 -11.94 5.91
CA VAL A 429 7.46 -11.28 7.21
C VAL A 429 8.82 -11.63 7.83
N ILE A 430 9.19 -12.92 7.84
CA ILE A 430 10.51 -13.36 8.33
C ILE A 430 11.63 -12.68 7.53
N ALA A 431 11.54 -12.65 6.21
CA ALA A 431 12.53 -11.98 5.35
C ALA A 431 12.71 -10.51 5.73
N SER A 432 11.61 -9.77 5.89
CA SER A 432 11.67 -8.36 6.25
C SER A 432 12.22 -8.12 7.66
N LEU A 433 11.91 -9.00 8.61
CA LEU A 433 12.50 -8.95 9.97
C LEU A 433 14.00 -9.25 9.95
N LEU A 434 14.45 -10.24 9.16
CA LEU A 434 15.88 -10.53 9.00
C LEU A 434 16.60 -9.38 8.28
N PHE A 435 15.96 -8.75 7.29
CA PHE A 435 16.48 -7.56 6.63
C PHE A 435 16.64 -6.40 7.61
N ALA A 436 15.61 -6.12 8.41
CA ALA A 436 15.65 -5.10 9.45
C ALA A 436 16.73 -5.40 10.51
N ALA A 437 16.90 -6.66 10.92
CA ALA A 437 17.99 -7.05 11.83
C ALA A 437 19.38 -6.81 11.21
N ALA A 438 19.54 -7.14 9.93
CA ALA A 438 20.78 -6.94 9.19
C ALA A 438 21.12 -5.44 9.02
N THR A 439 20.16 -4.62 8.59
CA THR A 439 20.36 -3.17 8.40
C THR A 439 20.55 -2.42 9.71
N MET A 440 19.93 -2.90 10.79
CA MET A 440 20.15 -2.39 12.13
C MET A 440 21.41 -2.95 12.79
N ASN A 441 22.13 -3.89 12.17
CA ASN A 441 23.31 -4.54 12.76
C ASN A 441 23.04 -5.16 14.15
N TRP A 442 21.82 -5.65 14.36
CA TRP A 442 21.37 -6.22 15.63
C TRP A 442 20.30 -7.27 15.40
N PHE A 443 20.50 -8.47 15.94
CA PHE A 443 19.50 -9.53 15.88
C PHE A 443 19.12 -10.00 17.29
N ARG A 444 19.94 -10.85 17.91
CA ARG A 444 19.87 -11.14 19.36
C ARG A 444 20.88 -10.30 20.14
N GLN A 445 22.05 -10.10 19.54
CA GLN A 445 23.10 -9.19 19.97
C GLN A 445 23.60 -8.43 18.73
N ARG A 446 24.62 -7.56 18.92
CA ARG A 446 25.30 -6.89 17.81
C ARG A 446 25.84 -7.90 16.79
N CYS A 447 25.46 -7.73 15.53
CA CYS A 447 25.85 -8.65 14.46
C CYS A 447 27.32 -8.43 14.07
N ARG A 448 28.00 -9.52 13.72
CA ARG A 448 29.29 -9.46 13.00
C ARG A 448 29.03 -9.28 11.49
N PRO A 449 29.99 -8.75 10.70
CA PRO A 449 29.81 -8.58 9.25
C PRO A 449 29.38 -9.86 8.52
N LEU A 450 29.95 -11.02 8.89
CA LEU A 450 29.54 -12.32 8.34
C LEU A 450 28.11 -12.71 8.70
N GLU A 451 27.62 -12.32 9.88
CA GLU A 451 26.24 -12.56 10.29
C GLU A 451 25.29 -11.66 9.52
N VAL A 452 25.67 -10.39 9.29
CA VAL A 452 24.91 -9.47 8.42
C VAL A 452 24.78 -10.06 7.01
N VAL A 453 25.89 -10.53 6.42
CA VAL A 453 25.86 -11.18 5.10
C VAL A 453 24.98 -12.43 5.11
N ALA A 454 25.07 -13.28 6.14
CA ALA A 454 24.23 -14.46 6.26
C ALA A 454 22.73 -14.10 6.39
N LEU A 455 22.38 -13.07 7.17
CA LEU A 455 21.00 -12.59 7.33
C LEU A 455 20.46 -11.97 6.02
N LEU A 456 21.29 -11.23 5.28
CA LEU A 456 20.93 -10.70 3.96
C LEU A 456 20.74 -11.82 2.94
N LEU A 457 21.57 -12.86 2.97
CA LEU A 457 21.38 -14.05 2.15
C LEU A 457 20.07 -14.76 2.49
N CYS A 458 19.77 -14.95 3.79
CA CYS A 458 18.49 -15.52 4.21
C CYS A 458 17.31 -14.68 3.71
N THR A 459 17.40 -13.36 3.85
CA THR A 459 16.40 -12.41 3.34
C THR A 459 16.15 -12.62 1.85
N PHE A 460 17.22 -12.67 1.05
CA PHE A 460 17.13 -12.89 -0.39
C PHE A 460 16.46 -14.23 -0.72
N LEU A 461 16.84 -15.31 -0.03
CA LEU A 461 16.27 -16.65 -0.24
C LEU A 461 14.78 -16.73 0.11
N PHE A 462 14.33 -16.04 1.16
CA PHE A 462 12.90 -15.99 1.49
C PHE A 462 12.09 -15.11 0.54
N PHE A 463 12.64 -13.98 0.09
CA PHE A 463 11.93 -13.08 -0.84
C PHE A 463 11.92 -13.59 -2.28
N ARG A 464 12.99 -14.27 -2.71
CA ARG A 464 13.20 -14.72 -4.10
C ARG A 464 13.57 -16.22 -4.16
N PRO A 465 12.76 -17.12 -3.57
CA PRO A 465 13.05 -18.56 -3.62
C PRO A 465 13.08 -19.10 -5.05
N ASP A 466 12.24 -18.53 -5.93
CA ASP A 466 12.19 -18.85 -7.36
C ASP A 466 13.56 -18.72 -8.03
N TRP A 467 14.41 -17.76 -7.64
CA TRP A 467 15.72 -17.57 -8.27
C TRP A 467 16.61 -18.83 -8.17
N VAL A 468 16.52 -19.56 -7.05
CA VAL A 468 17.27 -20.82 -6.87
C VAL A 468 16.64 -21.94 -7.69
N VAL A 469 15.30 -22.07 -7.63
CA VAL A 469 14.59 -23.14 -8.34
C VAL A 469 14.69 -22.98 -9.85
N ASP A 470 14.58 -21.75 -10.37
CA ASP A 470 14.68 -21.42 -11.79
C ASP A 470 16.03 -21.81 -12.41
N ARG A 471 17.08 -21.98 -11.59
CA ARG A 471 18.39 -22.45 -12.05
C ARG A 471 18.39 -23.93 -12.43
N PHE A 472 17.48 -24.71 -11.84
CA PHE A 472 17.37 -26.15 -12.06
C PHE A 472 16.09 -26.52 -12.83
N TYR A 473 14.99 -25.80 -12.61
CA TYR A 473 13.67 -26.03 -13.21
C TYR A 473 13.12 -24.69 -13.73
N PRO A 474 13.21 -24.42 -15.05
CA PRO A 474 12.74 -23.16 -15.62
C PRO A 474 11.23 -22.99 -15.38
N LYS A 475 10.81 -21.75 -15.10
CA LYS A 475 9.41 -21.42 -14.78
C LYS A 475 8.44 -21.71 -15.93
N TYR A 476 8.87 -21.44 -17.17
CA TYR A 476 8.06 -21.62 -18.37
C TYR A 476 8.73 -22.58 -19.35
N VAL A 477 7.90 -23.34 -20.06
CA VAL A 477 8.27 -24.14 -21.23
C VAL A 477 7.60 -23.51 -22.46
N SER A 478 8.38 -23.31 -23.52
CA SER A 478 7.87 -22.74 -24.77
C SER A 478 6.98 -23.74 -25.52
N ALA A 479 5.81 -23.29 -25.95
CA ALA A 479 4.88 -24.01 -26.80
C ALA A 479 4.60 -23.25 -28.10
N PRO A 480 4.30 -23.95 -29.22
CA PRO A 480 4.07 -23.30 -30.50
C PRO A 480 2.86 -22.37 -30.49
N ALA A 481 2.95 -21.25 -31.23
CA ALA A 481 1.86 -20.28 -31.39
C ALA A 481 0.55 -20.92 -31.86
N SER A 482 0.60 -21.95 -32.71
CA SER A 482 -0.57 -22.68 -33.23
C SER A 482 -1.47 -23.27 -32.13
N THR A 483 -0.94 -23.50 -30.93
CA THR A 483 -1.70 -24.03 -29.79
C THR A 483 -2.45 -22.95 -29.00
N LEU A 484 -2.39 -21.68 -29.41
CA LEU A 484 -2.94 -20.51 -28.71
C LEU A 484 -4.38 -20.74 -28.23
N TYR A 485 -5.28 -21.07 -29.15
CA TYR A 485 -6.69 -21.22 -28.83
C TYR A 485 -6.96 -22.46 -27.98
N ALA A 486 -6.26 -23.57 -28.24
CA ALA A 486 -6.40 -24.79 -27.46
C ALA A 486 -5.92 -24.64 -26.00
N VAL A 487 -4.91 -23.81 -25.77
CA VAL A 487 -4.46 -23.45 -24.42
C VAL A 487 -5.47 -22.49 -23.78
N ALA A 488 -5.91 -21.45 -24.50
CA ALA A 488 -6.88 -20.49 -24.00
C ALA A 488 -8.25 -21.13 -23.66
N ASP A 489 -8.64 -22.21 -24.34
CA ASP A 489 -9.84 -22.99 -24.03
C ASP A 489 -9.77 -23.66 -22.64
N ARG A 490 -8.56 -24.03 -22.19
CA ARG A 490 -8.34 -24.74 -20.92
C ARG A 490 -8.20 -23.80 -19.72
N LEU A 491 -7.94 -22.52 -19.96
CA LEU A 491 -7.75 -21.50 -18.93
C LEU A 491 -9.08 -20.84 -18.55
N GLN A 492 -9.23 -20.39 -17.31
CA GLN A 492 -10.47 -19.76 -16.84
C GLN A 492 -10.53 -18.27 -17.20
N ALA A 493 -11.69 -17.65 -16.97
CA ALA A 493 -11.77 -16.19 -16.98
C ALA A 493 -10.84 -15.63 -15.88
N ASP A 494 -10.18 -14.50 -16.15
CA ASP A 494 -9.15 -13.85 -15.32
C ASP A 494 -7.78 -14.56 -15.23
N ASP A 495 -7.62 -15.71 -15.88
CA ASP A 495 -6.28 -16.30 -16.09
C ASP A 495 -5.48 -15.47 -17.10
N TRP A 496 -4.16 -15.57 -16.98
CA TRP A 496 -3.21 -14.86 -17.83
C TRP A 496 -2.50 -15.83 -18.75
N LEU A 497 -2.50 -15.53 -20.04
CA LEU A 497 -1.72 -16.27 -21.02
C LEU A 497 -0.44 -15.52 -21.36
N VAL A 498 0.70 -16.07 -20.96
CA VAL A 498 2.01 -15.46 -21.27
C VAL A 498 2.43 -15.83 -22.68
N VAL A 499 2.71 -14.82 -23.49
CA VAL A 499 3.08 -14.97 -24.90
C VAL A 499 4.30 -14.14 -25.26
N GLY A 500 5.09 -14.63 -26.21
CA GLY A 500 6.10 -13.84 -26.91
C GLY A 500 5.51 -13.25 -28.18
N ILE A 501 5.47 -11.92 -28.29
CA ILE A 501 5.05 -11.21 -29.49
C ILE A 501 6.24 -10.47 -30.11
N ALA A 502 6.37 -10.53 -31.43
CA ALA A 502 7.37 -9.82 -32.20
C ALA A 502 6.69 -8.77 -33.10
N GLY A 503 7.31 -7.61 -33.22
CA GLY A 503 6.85 -6.54 -34.08
C GLY A 503 7.99 -5.63 -34.46
N GLU A 504 7.65 -4.45 -34.99
CA GLU A 504 8.59 -3.37 -35.22
C GLU A 504 8.26 -2.23 -34.24
N ASP A 505 9.27 -1.50 -33.80
CA ASP A 505 9.06 -0.22 -33.11
C ASP A 505 8.77 0.91 -34.11
N LEU A 506 8.64 2.14 -33.60
CA LEU A 506 8.32 3.31 -34.42
C LEU A 506 9.46 3.69 -35.39
N ASP A 507 10.69 3.27 -35.10
CA ASP A 507 11.87 3.51 -35.92
C ASP A 507 12.06 2.40 -36.98
N GLY A 508 11.24 1.34 -36.91
CA GLY A 508 11.27 0.19 -37.81
C GLY A 508 12.23 -0.92 -37.36
N ASP A 509 12.76 -0.84 -36.14
CA ASP A 509 13.65 -1.86 -35.60
C ASP A 509 12.83 -3.05 -35.07
N PRO A 510 13.27 -4.30 -35.32
CA PRO A 510 12.55 -5.49 -34.88
C PRO A 510 12.66 -5.65 -33.36
N ILE A 511 11.52 -5.76 -32.70
CA ILE A 511 11.42 -5.95 -31.24
C ILE A 511 10.66 -7.22 -30.89
N VAL A 512 11.09 -7.87 -29.81
CA VAL A 512 10.38 -9.01 -29.22
C VAL A 512 10.01 -8.69 -27.78
N LYS A 513 8.74 -8.84 -27.43
CA LYS A 513 8.20 -8.58 -26.11
C LYS A 513 7.54 -9.83 -25.55
N THR A 514 7.74 -10.09 -24.26
CA THR A 514 6.93 -11.09 -23.54
C THR A 514 5.83 -10.37 -22.78
N VAL A 515 4.56 -10.67 -23.09
CA VAL A 515 3.39 -10.05 -22.47
C VAL A 515 2.47 -11.10 -21.87
N ALA A 516 1.75 -10.75 -20.80
CA ALA A 516 0.64 -11.57 -20.29
C ALA A 516 -0.68 -11.04 -20.83
N LEU A 517 -1.34 -11.83 -21.65
CA LEU A 517 -2.65 -11.50 -22.19
C LEU A 517 -3.74 -11.84 -21.15
N PRO A 518 -4.60 -10.88 -20.78
CA PRO A 518 -5.75 -11.15 -19.92
C PRO A 518 -6.78 -11.98 -20.69
N LEU A 519 -7.34 -13.00 -20.06
CA LEU A 519 -8.50 -13.73 -20.56
C LEU A 519 -9.77 -13.18 -19.91
N GLY A 520 -10.70 -12.68 -20.72
CA GLY A 520 -12.01 -12.26 -20.23
C GLY A 520 -12.99 -13.43 -20.19
N GLU A 521 -14.26 -13.11 -19.95
CA GLU A 521 -15.34 -14.11 -19.99
C GLU A 521 -15.57 -14.61 -21.42
N GLY A 522 -15.90 -15.89 -21.56
CA GLY A 522 -16.19 -16.50 -22.84
C GLY A 522 -16.32 -18.02 -22.80
N SER A 523 -17.07 -18.55 -23.76
CA SER A 523 -17.30 -20.00 -23.92
C SER A 523 -16.15 -20.71 -24.65
N SER A 524 -15.40 -19.97 -25.47
CA SER A 524 -14.23 -20.45 -26.21
C SER A 524 -13.02 -19.55 -25.95
N GLY A 525 -11.81 -20.07 -26.10
CA GLY A 525 -10.55 -19.36 -25.93
C GLY A 525 -10.41 -18.16 -26.86
N ARG A 526 -10.98 -18.23 -28.07
CA ARG A 526 -11.07 -17.09 -29.00
C ARG A 526 -11.98 -15.99 -28.44
N GLU A 527 -13.12 -16.36 -27.87
CA GLU A 527 -14.04 -15.40 -27.24
C GLU A 527 -13.42 -14.77 -25.99
N ARG A 528 -12.73 -15.56 -25.16
CA ARG A 528 -12.00 -15.10 -23.96
C ARG A 528 -10.87 -14.12 -24.29
N LEU A 529 -10.09 -14.39 -25.33
CA LEU A 529 -9.04 -13.47 -25.80
C LEU A 529 -9.65 -12.17 -26.32
N ARG A 530 -10.75 -12.28 -27.10
CA ARG A 530 -11.45 -11.12 -27.65
C ARG A 530 -12.07 -10.25 -26.55
N SER A 531 -12.71 -10.85 -25.54
CA SER A 531 -13.26 -10.13 -24.39
C SER A 531 -12.15 -9.54 -23.51
N GLY A 532 -11.01 -10.22 -23.39
CA GLY A 532 -9.75 -9.70 -22.83
C GLY A 532 -9.15 -8.52 -23.61
N GLY A 533 -9.63 -8.27 -24.83
CA GLY A 533 -9.31 -7.08 -25.62
C GLY A 533 -8.31 -7.32 -26.75
N VAL A 534 -7.99 -8.56 -27.09
CA VAL A 534 -7.07 -8.89 -28.19
C VAL A 534 -7.74 -9.86 -29.16
N THR A 535 -7.75 -9.50 -30.44
CA THR A 535 -8.21 -10.37 -31.52
C THR A 535 -7.01 -10.79 -32.36
N PHE A 536 -6.81 -12.09 -32.50
CA PHE A 536 -5.80 -12.66 -33.36
C PHE A 536 -6.40 -13.08 -34.71
N SER A 537 -5.67 -12.83 -35.79
CA SER A 537 -5.88 -13.41 -37.11
C SER A 537 -4.84 -14.50 -37.33
N GLN A 538 -5.21 -15.56 -38.04
CA GLN A 538 -4.31 -16.63 -38.43
C GLN A 538 -4.19 -16.62 -39.95
N LEU A 539 -2.97 -16.46 -40.46
CA LEU A 539 -2.66 -16.47 -41.88
C LEU A 539 -1.62 -17.57 -42.13
N GLY A 540 -2.10 -18.78 -42.47
CA GLY A 540 -1.24 -19.97 -42.54
C GLY A 540 -0.78 -20.42 -41.15
N ASP A 541 0.54 -20.58 -40.99
CA ASP A 541 1.18 -20.96 -39.71
C ASP A 541 1.49 -19.75 -38.82
N GLU A 542 1.37 -18.52 -39.34
CA GLU A 542 1.57 -17.29 -38.57
C GLU A 542 0.27 -16.83 -37.90
N ILE A 543 0.38 -16.43 -36.64
CA ILE A 543 -0.70 -15.80 -35.88
C ILE A 543 -0.30 -14.35 -35.60
N GLU A 544 -1.17 -13.41 -35.93
CA GLU A 544 -0.92 -11.98 -35.82
C GLU A 544 -2.03 -11.29 -35.03
N VAL A 545 -1.67 -10.24 -34.28
CA VAL A 545 -2.62 -9.38 -33.58
C VAL A 545 -3.38 -8.53 -34.60
N ALA A 546 -4.62 -8.92 -34.88
CA ALA A 546 -5.48 -8.25 -35.85
C ALA A 546 -6.13 -6.99 -35.29
N ASN A 547 -6.47 -6.97 -34.00
CA ASN A 547 -7.08 -5.81 -33.36
C ASN A 547 -6.84 -5.84 -31.84
N VAL A 548 -6.56 -4.68 -31.26
CA VAL A 548 -6.51 -4.46 -29.81
C VAL A 548 -7.58 -3.44 -29.42
N LYS A 549 -8.49 -3.82 -28.52
CA LYS A 549 -9.58 -2.95 -28.07
C LYS A 549 -9.01 -1.72 -27.34
N PHE A 550 -9.47 -0.53 -27.71
CA PHE A 550 -9.08 0.72 -27.06
C PHE A 550 -9.38 0.71 -25.56
N GLY A 551 -8.44 1.21 -24.75
CA GLY A 551 -8.54 1.23 -23.29
C GLY A 551 -8.47 -0.13 -22.59
N SER A 552 -8.30 -1.24 -23.33
CA SER A 552 -8.17 -2.58 -22.74
C SER A 552 -6.88 -2.76 -21.93
N ARG A 553 -6.89 -3.72 -21.00
CA ARG A 553 -5.70 -4.10 -20.23
C ARG A 553 -4.56 -4.56 -21.15
N ALA A 554 -4.86 -5.26 -22.24
CA ALA A 554 -3.87 -5.65 -23.23
C ALA A 554 -3.19 -4.45 -23.91
N ARG A 555 -3.94 -3.39 -24.27
CA ARG A 555 -3.36 -2.15 -24.80
C ARG A 555 -2.43 -1.49 -23.77
N LYS A 556 -2.83 -1.47 -22.49
CA LYS A 556 -2.01 -0.94 -21.39
C LYS A 556 -0.73 -1.72 -21.14
N LEU A 557 -0.66 -2.98 -21.58
CA LEU A 557 0.52 -3.85 -21.50
C LEU A 557 1.43 -3.75 -22.74
N GLY A 558 1.18 -2.79 -23.65
CA GLY A 558 2.02 -2.54 -24.81
C GLY A 558 1.77 -3.45 -26.00
N VAL A 559 0.60 -4.12 -26.07
CA VAL A 559 0.19 -4.92 -27.23
C VAL A 559 -0.33 -4.01 -28.35
N GLU A 560 0.18 -4.23 -29.56
CA GLU A 560 -0.18 -3.44 -30.74
C GLU A 560 -0.71 -4.31 -31.87
N GLN A 561 -1.52 -3.70 -32.74
CA GLN A 561 -1.97 -4.33 -33.98
C GLN A 561 -0.76 -4.49 -34.91
N GLY A 562 -0.69 -5.63 -35.61
CA GLY A 562 0.44 -5.94 -36.49
C GLY A 562 1.49 -6.87 -35.88
N TYR A 563 1.48 -7.05 -34.55
CA TYR A 563 2.49 -7.87 -33.88
C TYR A 563 2.21 -9.36 -34.12
N LYS A 564 3.26 -10.12 -34.42
CA LYS A 564 3.23 -11.57 -34.63
C LYS A 564 3.42 -12.33 -33.34
N LEU A 565 2.66 -13.39 -33.14
CA LEU A 565 2.81 -14.31 -32.03
C LEU A 565 3.92 -15.33 -32.34
N VAL A 566 5.01 -15.29 -31.58
CA VAL A 566 6.17 -16.15 -31.77
C VAL A 566 6.06 -17.44 -30.96
N GLU A 567 5.73 -17.32 -29.68
CA GLU A 567 5.67 -18.45 -28.75
C GLU A 567 4.62 -18.25 -27.64
N LEU A 568 4.19 -19.36 -27.05
CA LEU A 568 3.43 -19.39 -25.81
C LEU A 568 4.34 -19.87 -24.68
N LYS A 569 4.30 -19.23 -23.52
CA LYS A 569 5.09 -19.62 -22.35
C LYS A 569 4.16 -20.31 -21.33
N LEU A 570 4.17 -21.64 -21.32
CA LEU A 570 3.33 -22.45 -20.44
C LEU A 570 4.05 -22.74 -19.11
N PRO A 571 3.35 -22.79 -17.96
CA PRO A 571 3.96 -23.20 -16.70
C PRO A 571 4.59 -24.59 -16.80
N ASN A 572 5.80 -24.76 -16.28
CA ASN A 572 6.50 -26.04 -16.28
C ASN A 572 5.86 -27.04 -15.29
N PRO A 573 5.31 -28.19 -15.76
CA PRO A 573 4.65 -29.17 -14.89
C PRO A 573 5.60 -29.91 -13.94
N ASP A 574 6.89 -30.02 -14.29
CA ASP A 574 7.89 -30.74 -13.49
C ASP A 574 8.53 -29.87 -12.41
N ARG A 575 8.08 -28.61 -12.25
CA ARG A 575 8.68 -27.64 -11.34
C ARG A 575 8.27 -27.93 -9.88
N PRO A 576 9.22 -28.20 -8.97
CA PRO A 576 8.91 -28.36 -7.56
C PRO A 576 8.48 -27.03 -6.92
N SER A 577 7.82 -27.11 -5.76
CA SER A 577 7.44 -25.92 -5.00
C SER A 577 8.67 -25.09 -4.61
N SER A 578 8.64 -23.79 -4.88
CA SER A 578 9.73 -22.88 -4.51
C SER A 578 9.94 -22.77 -3.00
N HIS A 579 8.93 -23.14 -2.19
CA HIS A 579 9.00 -23.03 -0.73
C HIS A 579 10.03 -23.97 -0.08
N TRP A 580 10.56 -24.98 -0.79
CA TRP A 580 11.65 -25.82 -0.29
C TRP A 580 12.90 -25.02 0.08
N VAL A 581 13.13 -23.87 -0.57
CA VAL A 581 14.24 -22.95 -0.29
C VAL A 581 14.11 -22.27 1.09
N PHE A 582 12.91 -22.24 1.68
CA PHE A 582 12.70 -21.65 3.01
C PHE A 582 13.37 -22.44 4.12
N LEU A 583 13.47 -23.77 3.99
CA LEU A 583 14.11 -24.63 5.00
C LEU A 583 15.60 -24.33 5.21
N PRO A 584 16.46 -24.33 4.17
CA PRO A 584 17.87 -23.98 4.34
C PRO A 584 18.06 -22.53 4.78
N ALA A 585 17.21 -21.60 4.33
CA ALA A 585 17.24 -20.21 4.77
C ALA A 585 16.91 -20.06 6.26
N ALA A 586 15.83 -20.72 6.73
CA ALA A 586 15.44 -20.75 8.14
C ALA A 586 16.53 -21.37 9.02
N TRP A 587 17.15 -22.46 8.55
CA TRP A 587 18.23 -23.13 9.28
C TRP A 587 19.46 -22.23 9.43
N LEU A 588 19.85 -21.51 8.38
CA LEU A 588 20.96 -20.55 8.43
C LEU A 588 20.67 -19.39 9.40
N ALA A 589 19.47 -18.82 9.35
CA ALA A 589 19.05 -17.77 10.28
C ALA A 589 19.04 -18.26 11.74
N TRP A 590 18.54 -19.47 11.97
CA TRP A 590 18.57 -20.11 13.29
C TRP A 590 20.00 -20.36 13.79
N LEU A 591 20.91 -20.77 12.90
CA LEU A 591 22.32 -20.98 13.25
C LEU A 591 23.00 -19.67 13.70
N VAL A 592 22.70 -18.56 13.01
CA VAL A 592 23.16 -17.22 13.43
C VAL A 592 22.61 -16.88 14.83
N TRP A 593 21.30 -17.05 15.03
CA TRP A 593 20.64 -16.79 16.31
C TRP A 593 21.24 -17.62 17.47
N TRP A 594 21.44 -18.92 17.22
CA TRP A 594 21.99 -19.87 18.18
C TRP A 594 23.44 -19.52 18.54
N ARG A 595 24.26 -19.18 17.54
CA ARG A 595 25.66 -18.78 17.75
C ARG A 595 25.76 -17.47 18.53
N GLN A 596 24.88 -16.50 18.29
CA GLN A 596 24.82 -15.27 19.10
C GLN A 596 24.44 -15.58 20.55
N GLY A 597 23.52 -16.51 20.79
CA GLY A 597 23.13 -16.92 22.14
C GLY A 597 24.22 -17.56 22.99
N ARG A 598 25.30 -18.06 22.38
CA ARG A 598 26.47 -18.64 23.06
C ARG A 598 27.57 -17.62 23.35
N ARG A 599 27.40 -16.36 22.93
CA ARG A 599 28.37 -15.31 23.22
C ARG A 599 28.18 -14.79 24.64
N PRO A 600 29.26 -14.54 25.39
CA PRO A 600 29.15 -13.81 26.65
C PRO A 600 28.49 -12.44 26.38
N ALA A 601 27.56 -12.07 27.26
CA ALA A 601 26.76 -10.85 27.17
C ALA A 601 27.63 -9.60 27.35
#